data_AF-A0A178EZI1-F1
#
_entry.id   AF-A0A178EZI1-F1
#
_cell.length_a   1.000
_cell.length_b   1.000
_cell.length_c   1.000
_cell.angle_alpha   90.00
_cell.angle_beta   90.00
_cell.angle_gamma   90.00
#
_symmetry.space_group_name_H-M   'P 1'
#
loop_
_entity.id
_entity.type
_entity.pdbx_description
1 polymer ?
#
loop_
_entity_poly.entity_id
_entity_poly.type
_entity_poly.pdbx_seq_one_letter_code
_entity_poly.pdbx_strand_id
1 'polypeptide(L)'
;MGENEMIYAFSPITVISPGGFLAVSYLKSRETTEDIDIIIDPQWTGDKDIILALRELFSSVGKKLGLDRKWVNDDVSLFLTQKAREQIFDAAGNQNIVLYEGPNLRVLGAPLEWGLESKLRRINSKPDHPKVPTDIQDILIILKLLIERNNGPLNRQQVREKNTNHINELIRH
;
A
#
# COMPACT_ATOMS: atom_id res chain seq x y z
N MET A 1 -15.75 3.60 -17.09
CA MET A 1 -15.94 2.70 -15.94
C MET A 1 -17.32 2.06 -15.93
N GLY A 2 -18.38 2.68 -16.47
CA GLY A 2 -19.72 2.04 -16.62
C GLY A 2 -19.82 0.94 -17.70
N GLU A 3 -18.73 0.29 -18.08
CA GLU A 3 -18.70 -0.78 -19.11
C GLU A 3 -18.48 -2.17 -18.49
N ASN A 4 -18.11 -2.26 -17.21
CA ASN A 4 -17.93 -3.54 -16.51
C ASN A 4 -18.94 -3.63 -15.35
N GLU A 5 -20.06 -4.32 -15.63
CA GLU A 5 -21.19 -4.48 -14.69
C GLU A 5 -20.76 -5.12 -13.37
N MET A 6 -19.79 -6.04 -13.41
CA MET A 6 -19.26 -6.71 -12.22
C MET A 6 -18.58 -5.72 -11.28
N ILE A 7 -17.67 -4.88 -11.79
CA ILE A 7 -16.97 -3.87 -10.95
C ILE A 7 -17.95 -2.84 -10.36
N TYR A 8 -18.99 -2.48 -11.12
CA TYR A 8 -19.99 -1.53 -10.65
C TYR A 8 -20.82 -2.09 -9.49
N ALA A 9 -21.18 -3.38 -9.53
CA ALA A 9 -21.93 -4.03 -8.46
C ALA A 9 -21.19 -4.05 -7.11
N PHE A 10 -19.85 -3.97 -7.14
CA PHE A 10 -18.98 -3.99 -5.94
C PHE A 10 -18.33 -2.63 -5.65
N SER A 11 -18.85 -1.56 -6.25
CA SER A 11 -18.34 -0.19 -6.05
C SER A 11 -18.91 0.48 -4.78
N PRO A 12 -18.12 1.31 -4.07
CA PRO A 12 -16.72 1.63 -4.37
C PRO A 12 -15.78 0.50 -3.93
N ILE A 13 -14.91 0.08 -4.84
CA ILE A 13 -13.85 -0.88 -4.50
C ILE A 13 -12.81 -0.14 -3.66
N THR A 14 -12.49 -0.69 -2.48
CA THR A 14 -11.44 -0.14 -1.61
C THR A 14 -10.13 -0.87 -1.84
N VAL A 15 -9.07 -0.09 -2.07
CA VAL A 15 -7.69 -0.59 -2.15
C VAL A 15 -6.79 0.21 -1.21
N ILE A 16 -5.64 -0.36 -0.86
CA ILE A 16 -4.64 0.31 -0.02
C ILE A 16 -3.40 0.58 -0.85
N SER A 17 -2.83 1.79 -0.76
CA SER A 17 -1.54 2.12 -1.34
C SER A 17 -0.50 2.43 -0.26
N PRO A 18 0.61 1.66 -0.19
CA PRO A 18 1.71 1.91 0.75
C PRO A 18 2.87 2.73 0.17
N GLY A 19 3.03 2.69 -1.15
CA GLY A 19 4.26 3.05 -1.84
C GLY A 19 4.37 4.53 -2.18
N GLY A 20 4.88 4.81 -3.38
CA GLY A 20 5.13 6.17 -3.82
C GLY A 20 3.86 7.03 -3.90
N PHE A 21 2.68 6.45 -4.15
CA PHE A 21 1.42 7.21 -4.14
C PHE A 21 1.09 7.77 -2.74
N LEU A 22 1.31 7.01 -1.65
CA LEU A 22 1.20 7.52 -0.29
C LEU A 22 2.21 8.65 -0.03
N ALA A 23 3.45 8.47 -0.52
CA ALA A 23 4.54 9.42 -0.37
C ALA A 23 4.24 10.77 -1.05
N VAL A 24 3.71 10.74 -2.27
CA VAL A 24 3.34 11.94 -3.05
C VAL A 24 2.04 12.58 -2.53
N SER A 25 1.00 11.77 -2.29
CA SER A 25 -0.34 12.30 -2.01
C SER A 25 -0.53 12.76 -0.58
N TYR A 26 0.09 12.08 0.40
CA TYR A 26 -0.11 12.38 1.82
C TYR A 26 1.18 12.84 2.53
N LEU A 27 2.28 12.09 2.40
CA LEU A 27 3.51 12.42 3.13
C LEU A 27 4.19 13.69 2.60
N LYS A 28 3.98 14.02 1.32
CA LYS A 28 4.66 15.12 0.61
C LYS A 28 6.18 15.02 0.69
N SER A 29 6.70 13.79 0.78
CA SER A 29 8.13 13.49 0.81
C SER A 29 8.74 13.38 -0.59
N ARG A 30 7.91 13.25 -1.63
CA ARG A 30 8.33 13.10 -3.03
C ARG A 30 7.45 13.95 -3.93
N GLU A 31 8.01 14.42 -5.04
CA GLU A 31 7.27 15.14 -6.07
C GLU A 31 6.51 14.18 -7.01
N THR A 32 7.10 13.02 -7.32
CA THR A 32 6.54 12.04 -8.27
C THR A 32 6.74 10.60 -7.79
N THR A 33 6.00 9.67 -8.41
CA THR A 33 6.18 8.22 -8.29
C THR A 33 6.08 7.60 -9.68
N GLU A 34 6.78 6.50 -9.91
CA GLU A 34 6.80 5.78 -11.19
C GLU A 34 5.52 4.98 -11.40
N ASP A 35 5.02 4.35 -10.33
CA ASP A 35 3.86 3.48 -10.28
C ASP A 35 3.05 3.65 -8.99
N ILE A 36 1.89 3.00 -8.96
CA ILE A 36 0.96 2.93 -7.83
C ILE A 36 0.85 1.46 -7.41
N ASP A 37 1.60 1.09 -6.37
CA ASP A 37 1.41 -0.19 -5.70
C ASP A 37 0.07 -0.18 -4.93
N ILE A 38 -0.72 -1.24 -5.08
CA ILE A 38 -1.98 -1.44 -4.37
C ILE A 38 -2.06 -2.80 -3.67
N ILE A 39 -2.83 -2.86 -2.59
CA ILE A 39 -3.33 -4.09 -1.99
C ILE A 39 -4.84 -4.09 -2.21
N ILE A 40 -5.33 -5.11 -2.90
CA ILE A 40 -6.77 -5.34 -3.10
C ILE A 40 -7.35 -5.92 -1.80
N ASP A 41 -8.58 -5.53 -1.49
CA ASP A 41 -9.31 -5.98 -0.31
C ASP A 41 -9.24 -7.51 -0.15
N PRO A 42 -8.85 -8.02 1.03
CA PRO A 42 -8.75 -9.43 1.35
C PRO A 42 -10.03 -10.22 1.06
N GLN A 43 -11.20 -9.59 1.06
CA GLN A 43 -12.46 -10.29 0.73
C GLN A 43 -12.49 -10.78 -0.73
N TRP A 44 -11.73 -10.15 -1.64
CA TRP A 44 -11.71 -10.48 -3.07
C TRP A 44 -10.52 -11.35 -3.49
N THR A 45 -9.60 -11.69 -2.57
CA THR A 45 -8.33 -12.34 -2.93
C THR A 45 -8.50 -13.77 -3.46
N GLY A 46 -9.61 -14.43 -3.13
CA GLY A 46 -10.00 -15.73 -3.68
C GLY A 46 -10.83 -15.65 -4.96
N ASP A 47 -11.36 -14.47 -5.30
CA ASP A 47 -12.22 -14.26 -6.46
C ASP A 47 -11.38 -13.86 -7.68
N LYS A 48 -11.06 -14.86 -8.51
CA LYS A 48 -10.23 -14.66 -9.69
C LYS A 48 -10.88 -13.75 -10.73
N ASP A 49 -12.21 -13.75 -10.79
CA ASP A 49 -12.94 -12.98 -11.80
C ASP A 49 -12.90 -11.49 -11.45
N ILE A 50 -13.09 -11.14 -10.17
CA ILE A 50 -12.97 -9.75 -9.68
C ILE A 50 -11.53 -9.25 -9.84
N ILE A 51 -10.52 -10.05 -9.45
CA ILE A 51 -9.12 -9.67 -9.59
C ILE A 51 -8.74 -9.43 -11.06
N LEU A 52 -9.18 -10.32 -11.96
CA LEU A 52 -8.91 -10.18 -13.39
C LEU A 52 -9.59 -8.94 -13.95
N ALA A 53 -10.86 -8.71 -13.62
CA ALA A 53 -11.62 -7.53 -14.04
C ALA A 53 -10.94 -6.23 -13.57
N LEU A 54 -10.46 -6.18 -12.32
CA LEU A 54 -9.72 -5.03 -11.78
C LEU A 54 -8.42 -4.78 -12.54
N ARG A 55 -7.62 -5.83 -12.79
CA ARG A 55 -6.36 -5.71 -13.53
C ARG A 55 -6.58 -5.26 -14.97
N GLU A 56 -7.61 -5.79 -15.64
CA GLU A 56 -8.00 -5.35 -16.98
C GLU A 56 -8.47 -3.89 -17.00
N LEU A 57 -9.22 -3.46 -15.97
CA LEU A 57 -9.63 -2.07 -15.83
C LEU A 57 -8.43 -1.15 -15.69
N PHE A 58 -7.48 -1.46 -14.80
CA PHE A 58 -6.26 -0.66 -14.63
C PHE A 58 -5.44 -0.61 -15.92
N SER A 59 -5.27 -1.74 -16.60
CA SER A 59 -4.57 -1.82 -17.89
C SER A 59 -5.25 -0.98 -18.98
N SER A 60 -6.58 -1.03 -19.07
CA SER A 60 -7.37 -0.25 -20.03
C SER A 60 -7.26 1.26 -19.79
N VAL A 61 -7.35 1.69 -18.52
CA VAL A 61 -7.15 3.09 -18.13
C VAL A 61 -5.72 3.54 -18.46
N GLY A 62 -4.72 2.74 -18.10
CA GLY A 62 -3.31 3.03 -18.39
C GLY A 62 -3.07 3.21 -19.89
N LYS A 63 -3.59 2.30 -20.71
CA LYS A 63 -3.51 2.39 -22.18
C LYS A 63 -4.13 3.70 -22.72
N LYS A 64 -5.29 4.11 -22.21
CA LYS A 64 -5.94 5.37 -22.63
C LYS A 64 -5.14 6.61 -22.25
N LEU A 65 -4.36 6.53 -21.17
CA LEU A 65 -3.51 7.63 -20.67
C LEU A 65 -2.06 7.56 -21.19
N GLY A 66 -1.70 6.57 -22.01
CA GLY A 66 -0.34 6.37 -22.48
C GLY A 66 0.64 5.91 -21.39
N LEU A 67 0.14 5.31 -20.31
CA LEU A 67 0.93 4.79 -19.19
C LEU A 67 1.32 3.32 -19.42
N ASP A 68 2.39 2.89 -18.74
CA ASP A 68 2.82 1.50 -18.74
C ASP A 68 1.73 0.57 -18.19
N ARG A 69 1.71 -0.70 -18.64
CA ARG A 69 0.72 -1.69 -18.18
C ARG A 69 0.76 -1.92 -16.67
N LYS A 70 1.89 -1.65 -16.01
CA LYS A 70 2.09 -1.81 -14.57
C LYS A 70 2.01 -0.49 -13.79
N TRP A 71 1.48 0.59 -14.39
CA TRP A 71 1.32 1.88 -13.70
C TRP A 71 0.51 1.77 -12.38
N VAL A 72 -0.41 0.81 -12.30
CA VAL A 72 -1.01 0.30 -11.06
C VAL A 72 -0.74 -1.20 -11.01
N ASN A 73 -0.21 -1.71 -9.90
CA ASN A 73 0.08 -3.14 -9.75
C ASN A 73 -0.22 -3.63 -8.32
N ASP A 74 -0.50 -4.91 -8.17
CA ASP A 74 -0.79 -5.58 -6.90
C ASP A 74 0.34 -6.53 -6.45
N ASP A 75 1.57 -6.36 -6.97
CA ASP A 75 2.70 -7.26 -6.74
C ASP A 75 3.12 -7.31 -5.26
N VAL A 76 2.88 -6.22 -4.50
CA VAL A 76 3.08 -6.19 -3.04
C VAL A 76 2.30 -7.28 -2.31
N SER A 77 1.14 -7.68 -2.86
CA SER A 77 0.29 -8.70 -2.26
C SER A 77 0.94 -10.09 -2.26
N LEU A 78 1.88 -10.36 -3.19
CA LEU A 78 2.60 -11.65 -3.30
C LEU A 78 3.43 -11.97 -2.04
N PHE A 79 3.78 -10.95 -1.26
CA PHE A 79 4.57 -11.09 -0.03
C PHE A 79 3.73 -11.08 1.24
N LEU A 80 2.39 -11.07 1.12
CA LEU A 80 1.46 -10.95 2.23
C LEU A 80 0.54 -12.18 2.32
N THR A 81 0.50 -12.78 3.51
CA THR A 81 -0.51 -13.78 3.86
C THR A 81 -1.91 -13.15 3.90
N GLN A 82 -2.96 -13.96 3.75
CA GLN A 82 -4.35 -13.49 3.86
C GLN A 82 -4.60 -12.73 5.17
N LYS A 83 -4.16 -13.32 6.30
CA LYS A 83 -4.28 -12.70 7.63
C LYS A 83 -3.57 -11.35 7.71
N ALA A 84 -2.38 -11.23 7.12
CA ALA A 84 -1.67 -9.96 7.10
C ALA A 84 -2.42 -8.89 6.29
N ARG A 85 -3.05 -9.27 5.17
CA ARG A 85 -3.88 -8.36 4.36
C ARG A 85 -5.07 -7.84 5.16
N GLU A 86 -5.80 -8.72 5.86
CA GLU A 86 -6.91 -8.35 6.76
C GLU A 86 -6.45 -7.36 7.82
N GLN A 87 -5.36 -7.66 8.53
CA GLN A 87 -4.83 -6.77 9.56
C GLN A 87 -4.38 -5.42 9.02
N ILE A 88 -3.79 -5.37 7.81
CA ILE A 88 -3.42 -4.13 7.13
C ILE A 88 -4.66 -3.34 6.74
N PHE A 89 -5.72 -4.00 6.28
CA PHE A 89 -6.99 -3.36 5.93
C PHE A 89 -7.70 -2.76 7.12
N ASP A 90 -7.82 -3.51 8.22
CA ASP A 90 -8.40 -3.00 9.47
C ASP A 90 -7.60 -1.80 9.99
N ALA A 91 -6.27 -1.91 10.01
CA ALA A 91 -5.40 -0.84 10.47
C ALA A 91 -5.46 0.40 9.55
N ALA A 92 -5.56 0.22 8.23
CA ALA A 92 -5.71 1.33 7.29
C ALA A 92 -7.07 2.02 7.42
N GLY A 93 -8.14 1.24 7.61
CA GLY A 93 -9.49 1.74 7.87
C GLY A 93 -9.53 2.57 9.16
N ASN A 94 -8.94 2.07 10.24
CA ASN A 94 -8.83 2.78 11.52
C ASN A 94 -7.96 4.04 11.41
N GLN A 95 -6.87 3.98 10.64
CA GLN A 95 -5.99 5.12 10.39
C GLN A 95 -6.65 6.18 9.50
N ASN A 96 -7.53 5.76 8.59
CA ASN A 96 -8.36 6.58 7.71
C ASN A 96 -7.60 7.68 6.93
N ILE A 97 -6.38 7.40 6.48
CA ILE A 97 -5.69 8.26 5.50
C ILE A 97 -6.31 7.98 4.14
N VAL A 98 -7.13 8.89 3.62
CA VAL A 98 -7.72 8.78 2.29
C VAL A 98 -6.81 9.47 1.27
N LEU A 99 -6.31 8.72 0.29
CA LEU A 99 -5.46 9.24 -0.80
C LEU A 99 -6.29 9.64 -2.02
N TYR A 100 -7.40 8.93 -2.25
CA TYR A 100 -8.36 9.22 -3.31
C TYR A 100 -9.73 8.66 -2.91
N GLU A 101 -10.79 9.39 -3.27
CA GLU A 101 -12.16 8.94 -3.10
C GLU A 101 -13.00 9.38 -4.29
N GLY A 102 -13.64 8.42 -4.93
CA GLY A 102 -14.55 8.62 -6.04
C GLY A 102 -15.67 7.59 -6.01
N PRO A 103 -16.64 7.68 -6.94
CA PRO A 103 -17.86 6.86 -6.90
C PRO A 103 -17.59 5.35 -7.01
N ASN A 104 -16.50 4.95 -7.66
CA ASN A 104 -16.20 3.54 -7.95
C ASN A 104 -14.91 3.02 -7.29
N LEU A 105 -14.08 3.92 -6.75
CA LEU A 105 -12.76 3.57 -6.22
C LEU A 105 -12.45 4.44 -5.01
N ARG A 106 -12.02 3.79 -3.94
CA ARG A 106 -11.45 4.42 -2.75
C ARG A 106 -10.04 3.90 -2.54
N VAL A 107 -9.08 4.80 -2.36
CA VAL A 107 -7.68 4.45 -2.09
C VAL A 107 -7.31 4.95 -0.71
N LEU A 108 -7.05 4.01 0.19
CA LEU A 108 -6.52 4.30 1.53
C LEU A 108 -5.00 4.26 1.54
N GLY A 109 -4.38 5.07 2.38
CA GLY A 109 -2.97 4.97 2.69
C GLY A 109 -2.73 3.77 3.61
N ALA A 110 -1.68 3.00 3.33
CA ALA A 110 -1.30 1.91 4.22
C ALA A 110 -0.98 2.40 5.64
N PRO A 111 -1.12 1.54 6.67
CA PRO A 111 -0.77 1.89 8.04
C PRO A 111 0.65 2.45 8.10
N LEU A 112 0.83 3.63 8.70
CA LEU A 112 2.12 4.33 8.72
C LEU A 112 3.20 3.48 9.38
N GLU A 113 2.87 2.76 10.44
CA GLU A 113 3.81 1.87 11.13
C GLU A 113 4.22 0.67 10.27
N TRP A 114 3.31 0.12 9.46
CA TRP A 114 3.63 -0.95 8.53
C TRP A 114 4.53 -0.45 7.38
N GLY A 115 4.25 0.76 6.88
CA GLY A 115 5.09 1.43 5.88
C GLY A 115 6.49 1.74 6.41
N LEU A 116 6.59 2.21 7.66
CA LEU A 116 7.86 2.46 8.35
C LEU A 116 8.70 1.18 8.47
N GLU A 117 8.10 0.11 8.99
CA GLU A 117 8.76 -1.19 9.16
C GLU A 117 9.27 -1.72 7.82
N SER A 118 8.41 -1.74 6.79
CA SER A 118 8.75 -2.24 5.46
C SER A 118 9.95 -1.51 4.84
N LYS A 119 10.04 -0.18 5.03
CA LYS A 119 11.15 0.63 4.52
C LYS A 119 12.44 0.42 5.32
N LEU A 120 12.35 0.39 6.66
CA LEU A 120 13.50 0.10 7.53
C LEU A 120 14.08 -1.29 7.21
N ARG A 121 13.22 -2.28 6.99
CA ARG A 121 13.63 -3.63 6.58
C ARG A 121 14.35 -3.62 5.24
N ARG A 122 13.88 -2.84 4.25
CA ARG A 122 14.55 -2.71 2.95
C ARG A 122 15.96 -2.13 3.11
N ILE A 123 16.10 -1.03 3.84
CA ILE A 123 17.41 -0.40 4.09
C ILE A 123 18.36 -1.36 4.81
N ASN A 124 17.85 -2.13 5.78
CA ASN A 124 18.66 -3.07 6.53
C ASN A 124 19.07 -4.31 5.72
N SER A 125 18.18 -4.85 4.88
CA SER A 125 18.42 -6.08 4.12
C SER A 125 19.07 -5.85 2.76
N LYS A 126 18.88 -4.67 2.15
CA LYS A 126 19.36 -4.29 0.83
C LYS A 126 19.82 -2.83 0.82
N PRO A 127 20.95 -2.50 1.47
CA PRO A 127 21.43 -1.13 1.60
C PRO A 127 21.72 -0.45 0.25
N ASP A 128 22.06 -1.22 -0.79
CA ASP A 128 22.35 -0.70 -2.13
C ASP A 128 21.10 -0.62 -3.04
N HIS A 129 19.91 -0.85 -2.49
CA HIS A 129 18.68 -0.85 -3.28
C HIS A 129 18.37 0.57 -3.82
N PRO A 130 18.02 0.76 -5.10
CA PRO A 130 17.82 2.09 -5.70
C PRO A 130 16.78 2.96 -4.99
N LYS A 131 15.77 2.34 -4.35
CA LYS A 131 14.74 3.05 -3.57
C LYS A 131 15.24 3.60 -2.22
N VAL A 132 16.42 3.21 -1.71
CA VAL A 132 16.92 3.61 -0.37
C VAL A 132 16.94 5.13 -0.13
N PRO A 133 17.43 5.98 -1.05
CA PRO A 133 17.40 7.43 -0.84
C PRO A 133 15.99 7.98 -0.59
N THR A 134 15.01 7.51 -1.39
CA THR A 134 13.61 7.92 -1.23
C THR A 134 12.94 7.28 -0.01
N ASP A 135 13.32 6.06 0.36
CA ASP A 135 12.84 5.41 1.57
C ASP A 135 13.30 6.14 2.83
N ILE A 136 14.54 6.66 2.87
CA ILE A 136 15.03 7.48 3.99
C ILE A 136 14.16 8.73 4.18
N GLN A 137 13.82 9.43 3.11
CA GLN A 137 12.98 10.63 3.18
C GLN A 137 11.58 10.29 3.72
N ASP A 138 10.95 9.23 3.19
CA ASP A 138 9.64 8.78 3.69
C ASP A 138 9.71 8.37 5.17
N ILE A 139 10.75 7.65 5.58
CA ILE A 139 10.94 7.22 6.97
C ILE A 139 10.96 8.43 7.92
N LEU A 140 11.71 9.48 7.58
CA LEU A 140 11.80 10.68 8.42
C LEU A 140 10.42 11.34 8.61
N ILE A 141 9.64 11.47 7.54
CA ILE A 141 8.29 12.05 7.60
C ILE A 141 7.34 11.13 8.39
N ILE A 142 7.38 9.82 8.14
CA ILE A 142 6.54 8.86 8.86
C ILE A 142 6.86 8.89 10.36
N LEU A 143 8.14 8.90 10.75
CA LEU A 143 8.56 9.00 12.14
C LEU A 143 8.02 10.28 12.80
N LYS A 144 8.15 11.42 12.12
CA LYS A 144 7.60 12.69 12.61
C LYS A 144 6.09 12.59 12.86
N LEU A 145 5.32 12.10 11.88
CA LEU A 145 3.87 11.95 11.99
C LEU A 145 3.46 11.03 13.14
N LEU A 146 4.19 9.93 13.33
CA LEU A 146 3.89 8.98 14.41
C LEU A 146 4.21 9.56 15.79
N ILE A 147 5.30 10.33 15.92
CA ILE A 147 5.63 11.03 17.17
C ILE A 147 4.56 12.07 17.51
N GLU A 148 4.11 12.84 16.52
CA GLU A 148 3.04 13.83 16.67
C GLU A 148 1.72 13.17 17.09
N ARG A 149 1.34 12.06 16.45
CA ARG A 149 0.12 11.31 16.81
C ARG A 149 0.15 10.70 18.22
N ASN A 150 1.33 10.27 18.66
CA ASN A 150 1.50 9.65 19.98
C ASN A 150 1.71 10.66 21.11
N ASN A 151 1.80 11.97 20.81
CA ASN A 151 2.21 13.01 21.76
C ASN A 151 3.49 12.65 22.53
N GLY A 152 4.43 11.96 21.86
CA GLY A 152 5.61 11.41 22.52
C GLY A 152 6.44 10.48 21.61
N PRO A 153 7.65 10.10 22.06
CA PRO A 153 8.53 9.23 21.30
C PRO A 153 7.88 7.86 21.04
N LEU A 154 8.20 7.28 19.87
CA LEU A 154 7.77 5.93 19.55
C LEU A 154 8.39 4.92 20.52
N ASN A 155 7.55 4.07 21.13
CA ASN A 155 8.05 2.98 21.92
C ASN A 155 8.67 1.92 20.99
N ARG A 156 9.97 1.67 21.18
CA ARG A 156 10.74 0.69 20.40
C ARG A 156 10.14 -0.72 20.42
N GLN A 157 9.51 -1.11 21.53
CA GLN A 157 8.83 -2.39 21.67
C GLN A 157 7.56 -2.44 20.80
N GLN A 158 6.76 -1.37 20.78
CA GLN A 158 5.57 -1.28 19.92
C GLN A 158 5.94 -1.32 18.42
N VAL A 159 7.03 -0.66 18.01
CA VAL A 159 7.52 -0.71 16.63
C VAL A 159 7.98 -2.13 16.25
N ARG A 160 8.56 -2.88 17.19
CA ARG A 160 8.97 -4.28 16.98
C ARG A 160 7.79 -5.26 16.99
N GLU A 161 6.77 -5.03 17.79
CA GLU A 161 5.59 -5.90 17.93
C GLU A 161 4.57 -5.70 16.81
N LYS A 162 4.51 -4.49 16.21
CA LYS A 162 3.78 -4.23 14.94
C LYS A 162 4.43 -4.87 13.71
N ASN A 163 5.39 -5.77 13.92
CA ASN A 163 5.80 -6.78 12.95
C ASN A 163 4.65 -7.78 12.80
N THR A 164 3.55 -7.32 12.17
CA THR A 164 2.28 -8.04 11.92
C THR A 164 2.45 -9.24 10.98
N ASN A 165 3.68 -9.70 10.85
CA ASN A 165 4.06 -10.89 10.19
C ASN A 165 5.16 -11.54 11.03
N HIS A 166 4.93 -12.79 11.38
CA HIS A 166 5.98 -13.80 11.31
C HIS A 166 6.48 -13.93 9.84
N ILE A 167 6.89 -12.83 9.19
CA ILE A 167 7.61 -12.81 7.90
C ILE A 167 9.02 -13.40 8.11
N ASN A 168 9.40 -13.71 9.35
CA ASN A 168 10.61 -14.47 9.65
C ASN A 168 10.57 -15.92 9.11
N GLU A 169 9.40 -16.46 8.72
CA GLU A 169 9.32 -17.81 8.13
C GLU A 169 9.34 -17.85 6.60
N LEU A 170 9.19 -16.71 5.90
CA LEU A 170 9.02 -16.69 4.44
C LEU A 170 10.32 -16.52 3.63
N ILE A 171 11.48 -16.37 4.28
CA ILE A 171 12.79 -16.38 3.60
C ILE A 171 13.77 -17.25 4.40
N ARG A 172 13.45 -18.55 4.48
CA ARG A 172 14.40 -19.61 4.79
C ARG A 172 14.52 -20.61 3.64
N HIS A 173 14.55 -20.15 2.38
CA HIS A 173 14.99 -20.93 1.24
C HIS A 173 15.71 -20.03 0.24
#